data_AF-A0A7G9P4X4-F1
#
_entry.id   AF-A0A7G9P4X4-F1
#
_cell.length_a   1.000
_cell.length_b   1.000
_cell.length_c   1.000
_cell.angle_alpha   90.00
_cell.angle_beta   90.00
_cell.angle_gamma   90.00
#
_symmetry.space_group_name_H-M   'P 1'
#
loop_
_entity.id
_entity.type
_entity.pdbx_description
1 polymer ?
#
loop_
_entity_poly.entity_id
_entity_poly.type
_entity_poly.pdbx_seq_one_letter_code
_entity_poly.pdbx_strand_id
1 'polypeptide(L)'
;MSKHLIITAVTLMIVTIIVLTMWGTVDPTTRGSRDEVLSADTLPTNLPAVDQGAMAAPGDSASDYRAAIDYWVANYDDLRVNTPDPQSVAKLERYILKAAKQGKPTFGFADAYMPMQPGEAPEYHNAPAKIGQLILRAVEKDEAESSIKKKLMALWTFGRRLYEYNLRMVPRQAGLGMMQYVAINAQSKFGADDPDVKAMNQWIPHVDKITAAWEEKKKAIYKYNASVGDLVRIVENDGDKTFRVEALLQMGIAQWTTNVRANVNAVQGCLEDFAASKDADLARAARAAQEFTRENVRMLH
;
A
#
# COMPACT_ATOMS: atom_id res chain seq x y z
N MET A 1 -32.34 -33.79 -49.93
CA MET A 1 -31.56 -33.40 -48.73
C MET A 1 -32.52 -33.22 -47.58
N SER A 2 -32.40 -34.03 -46.52
CA SER A 2 -33.44 -34.16 -45.50
C SER A 2 -33.48 -32.97 -44.55
N LYS A 3 -34.69 -32.53 -44.16
CA LYS A 3 -34.92 -31.48 -43.15
C LYS A 3 -34.14 -31.74 -41.85
N HIS A 4 -33.87 -33.01 -41.52
CA HIS A 4 -33.05 -33.43 -40.38
C HIS A 4 -31.60 -32.95 -40.45
N LEU A 5 -30.99 -32.88 -41.64
CA LEU A 5 -29.62 -32.41 -41.80
C LEU A 5 -29.51 -30.90 -41.49
N ILE A 6 -30.51 -30.12 -41.93
CA ILE A 6 -30.59 -28.68 -41.70
C ILE A 6 -30.83 -28.38 -40.22
N ILE A 7 -31.77 -29.09 -39.57
CA ILE A 7 -32.05 -28.93 -38.14
C ILE A 7 -30.79 -29.25 -37.31
N THR A 8 -30.12 -30.36 -37.61
CA THR A 8 -28.90 -30.76 -36.88
C THR A 8 -27.79 -29.72 -37.02
N ALA A 9 -27.56 -29.20 -38.23
CA ALA A 9 -26.55 -28.17 -38.48
C ALA A 9 -26.86 -26.86 -37.74
N VAL A 10 -28.13 -26.43 -37.72
CA VAL A 10 -28.56 -25.23 -36.99
C VAL A 10 -28.42 -25.41 -35.48
N THR A 11 -28.81 -26.56 -34.93
CA THR A 11 -28.64 -26.85 -33.50
C THR A 11 -27.16 -26.87 -33.11
N LEU A 12 -26.29 -27.47 -33.91
CA LEU A 12 -24.86 -27.53 -33.64
C LEU A 12 -24.21 -26.14 -33.69
N MET A 13 -24.63 -25.29 -34.64
CA MET A 13 -24.19 -23.90 -34.73
C MET A 13 -24.67 -23.07 -33.54
N ILE A 14 -25.93 -23.21 -33.11
CA ILE A 14 -26.46 -22.53 -31.92
C ILE A 14 -25.71 -22.99 -30.66
N VAL A 15 -25.49 -24.30 -30.49
CA VAL A 15 -24.70 -24.84 -29.36
C VAL A 15 -23.27 -24.31 -29.40
N THR A 16 -22.65 -24.23 -30.58
CA THR A 16 -21.28 -23.70 -30.72
C THR A 16 -21.23 -22.20 -30.40
N ILE A 17 -22.20 -21.41 -30.86
CA ILE A 17 -22.31 -19.99 -30.51
C ILE A 17 -22.55 -19.82 -29.01
N ILE A 18 -23.39 -20.65 -28.40
CA ILE A 18 -23.63 -20.63 -26.95
C ILE A 18 -22.35 -21.02 -26.21
N VAL A 19 -21.62 -22.06 -26.63
CA VAL A 19 -20.36 -22.48 -26.01
C VAL A 19 -19.29 -21.39 -26.15
N LEU A 20 -19.14 -20.79 -27.32
CA LEU A 20 -18.18 -19.71 -27.57
C LEU A 20 -18.54 -18.42 -26.83
N THR A 21 -19.83 -18.08 -26.70
CA THR A 21 -20.26 -16.92 -25.90
C THR A 21 -20.17 -17.20 -24.40
N MET A 22 -20.40 -18.45 -23.96
CA MET A 22 -20.15 -18.90 -22.59
C MET A 22 -18.67 -18.95 -22.23
N TRP A 23 -17.75 -19.02 -23.21
CA TRP A 23 -16.32 -18.90 -22.95
C TRP A 23 -15.92 -17.49 -22.57
N GLY A 24 -16.67 -16.47 -22.99
CA GLY A 24 -16.45 -15.06 -22.62
C GLY A 24 -15.07 -14.54 -23.03
N THR A 25 -14.89 -13.23 -22.98
CA THR A 25 -13.56 -12.61 -22.99
C THR A 25 -13.25 -12.13 -21.59
N VAL A 26 -11.96 -12.02 -21.26
CA VAL A 26 -11.54 -11.34 -20.03
C VAL A 26 -12.08 -9.91 -20.05
N ASP A 27 -12.50 -9.40 -18.88
CA ASP A 27 -12.98 -8.04 -18.75
C ASP A 27 -11.97 -7.03 -19.35
N PRO A 28 -12.43 -5.98 -20.05
CA PRO A 28 -11.53 -4.97 -20.59
C PRO A 28 -10.83 -4.19 -19.47
N THR A 29 -9.64 -3.68 -19.78
CA THR A 29 -8.89 -2.78 -18.90
C THR A 29 -9.53 -1.40 -18.85
N THR A 30 -9.40 -0.71 -17.71
CA THR A 30 -9.93 0.62 -17.44
C THR A 30 -8.82 1.68 -17.43
N ARG A 31 -9.13 2.89 -16.94
CA ARG A 31 -8.15 3.99 -16.85
C ARG A 31 -7.06 3.72 -15.81
N GLY A 32 -7.37 2.96 -14.75
CA GLY A 32 -6.46 2.73 -13.63
C GLY A 32 -5.26 1.83 -13.95
N SER A 33 -5.22 1.22 -15.14
CA SER A 33 -4.14 0.36 -15.62
C SER A 33 -3.51 0.85 -16.93
N ARG A 34 -3.63 2.14 -17.27
CA ARG A 34 -2.96 2.73 -18.44
C ARG A 34 -1.45 2.87 -18.19
N ASP A 35 -0.64 2.81 -19.24
CA ASP A 35 0.83 2.83 -19.12
C ASP A 35 1.38 4.05 -18.36
N GLU A 36 0.77 5.22 -18.55
CA GLU A 36 1.08 6.45 -17.82
C GLU A 36 0.89 6.30 -16.30
N VAL A 37 -0.13 5.54 -15.88
CA VAL A 37 -0.42 5.28 -14.47
C VAL A 37 0.55 4.22 -13.94
N LEU A 38 0.76 3.14 -14.69
CA LEU A 38 1.62 2.00 -14.30
C LEU A 38 3.09 2.41 -14.13
N SER A 39 3.57 3.37 -14.91
CA SER A 39 4.95 3.87 -14.88
C SER A 39 5.25 4.88 -13.76
N ALA A 40 4.26 5.31 -12.98
CA ALA A 40 4.48 6.15 -11.80
C ALA A 40 4.82 5.27 -10.58
N ASP A 41 6.11 5.14 -10.27
CA ASP A 41 6.62 4.07 -9.38
C ASP A 41 7.45 4.53 -8.18
N THR A 42 8.33 5.52 -8.34
CA THR A 42 9.40 5.79 -7.37
C THR A 42 9.66 7.27 -7.15
N LEU A 43 10.14 7.60 -5.94
CA LEU A 43 10.65 8.94 -5.65
C LEU A 43 12.03 9.09 -6.32
N PRO A 44 12.36 10.26 -6.88
CA PRO A 44 13.68 10.50 -7.44
C PRO A 44 14.79 10.26 -6.40
N THR A 45 15.87 9.61 -6.82
CA THR A 45 16.99 9.25 -5.92
C THR A 45 17.91 10.43 -5.60
N ASN A 46 17.72 11.57 -6.28
CA ASN A 46 18.57 12.77 -6.19
C ASN A 46 17.94 13.90 -5.36
N LEU A 47 16.87 13.63 -4.62
CA LEU A 47 16.25 14.65 -3.76
C LEU A 47 17.15 14.98 -2.55
N PRO A 48 17.14 16.23 -2.07
CA PRO A 48 17.97 16.64 -0.94
C PRO A 48 17.58 15.84 0.31
N ALA A 49 18.58 15.44 1.10
CA ALA A 49 18.30 14.86 2.41
C ALA A 49 17.68 15.94 3.32
N VAL A 50 16.59 15.57 3.98
CA VAL A 50 15.99 16.35 5.06
C VAL A 50 16.63 15.88 6.35
N ASP A 51 17.31 16.78 7.06
CA ASP A 51 18.14 16.53 8.25
C ASP A 51 19.34 15.57 8.04
N GLN A 52 20.46 16.08 7.50
CA GLN A 52 21.73 15.34 7.40
C GLN A 52 22.47 15.19 8.73
N GLY A 53 22.11 15.94 9.78
CA GLY A 53 22.87 16.03 11.02
C GLY A 53 22.55 14.93 12.04
N ALA A 54 21.33 14.36 12.00
CA ALA A 54 20.86 13.40 13.00
C ALA A 54 21.01 11.91 12.63
N MET A 55 21.38 11.57 11.39
CA MET A 55 21.18 10.22 10.81
C MET A 55 22.46 9.36 10.64
N ALA A 56 23.48 9.56 11.47
CA ALA A 56 24.82 8.97 11.24
C ALA A 56 25.17 7.76 12.12
N ALA A 57 24.32 7.35 13.08
CA ALA A 57 24.66 6.25 13.96
C ALA A 57 24.47 4.88 13.25
N PRO A 58 25.47 3.97 13.29
CA PRO A 58 25.27 2.60 12.81
C PRO A 58 24.17 1.92 13.63
N GLY A 59 23.28 1.18 12.96
CA GLY A 59 22.19 0.45 13.61
C GLY A 59 20.96 0.25 12.73
N ASP A 60 20.09 -0.67 13.16
CA ASP A 60 18.81 -0.98 12.52
C ASP A 60 17.64 -0.32 13.28
N SER A 61 17.06 0.72 12.68
CA SER A 61 15.92 1.45 13.25
C SER A 61 14.61 0.66 13.28
N ALA A 62 14.54 -0.52 12.63
CA ALA A 62 13.32 -1.32 12.57
C ALA A 62 12.81 -1.70 13.96
N SER A 63 13.69 -2.05 14.89
CA SER A 63 13.29 -2.48 16.24
C SER A 63 12.51 -1.39 17.00
N ASP A 64 12.94 -0.13 16.91
CA ASP A 64 12.26 0.98 17.59
C ASP A 64 10.97 1.40 16.87
N TYR A 65 10.93 1.33 15.53
CA TYR A 65 9.67 1.53 14.80
C TYR A 65 8.64 0.44 15.12
N ARG A 66 9.08 -0.82 15.19
CA ARG A 66 8.24 -1.95 15.61
C ARG A 66 7.73 -1.77 17.04
N ALA A 67 8.59 -1.36 17.97
CA ALA A 67 8.19 -1.06 19.33
C ALA A 67 7.13 0.05 19.43
N ALA A 68 7.17 1.05 18.54
CA ALA A 68 6.10 2.06 18.47
C ALA A 68 4.78 1.47 17.98
N ILE A 69 4.81 0.61 16.95
CA ILE A 69 3.62 -0.07 16.42
C ILE A 69 3.03 -1.03 17.46
N ASP A 70 3.86 -1.86 18.08
CA ASP A 70 3.45 -2.79 19.15
C ASP A 70 2.84 -2.03 20.33
N TYR A 71 3.44 -0.91 20.72
CA TYR A 71 2.88 -0.07 21.79
C TYR A 71 1.53 0.52 21.41
N TRP A 72 1.36 1.00 20.16
CA TRP A 72 0.06 1.46 19.68
C TRP A 72 -1.00 0.37 19.76
N VAL A 73 -0.71 -0.83 19.25
CA VAL A 73 -1.69 -1.92 19.23
C VAL A 73 -2.02 -2.40 20.64
N ALA A 74 -1.02 -2.56 21.51
CA ALA A 74 -1.24 -2.97 22.89
C ALA A 74 -2.04 -1.96 23.72
N ASN A 75 -2.09 -0.69 23.30
CA ASN A 75 -2.79 0.39 24.00
C ASN A 75 -3.82 1.08 23.08
N TYR A 76 -4.39 0.33 22.12
CA TYR A 76 -5.24 0.87 21.06
C TYR A 76 -6.44 1.66 21.61
N ASP A 77 -7.12 1.12 22.62
CA ASP A 77 -8.28 1.78 23.22
C ASP A 77 -7.94 3.10 23.90
N ASP A 78 -6.80 3.17 24.59
CA ASP A 78 -6.35 4.38 25.28
C ASP A 78 -5.80 5.45 24.30
N LEU A 79 -5.24 5.01 23.17
CA LEU A 79 -4.62 5.89 22.20
C LEU A 79 -5.57 6.38 21.10
N ARG A 80 -6.70 5.70 20.88
CA ARG A 80 -7.69 6.07 19.84
C ARG A 80 -8.67 7.15 20.27
N VAL A 81 -8.79 7.45 21.58
CA VAL A 81 -9.72 8.47 22.08
C VAL A 81 -9.30 9.88 21.64
N ASN A 82 -10.23 10.84 21.74
CA ASN A 82 -9.98 12.22 21.31
C ASN A 82 -8.87 12.92 22.10
N THR A 83 -8.66 12.53 23.36
CA THR A 83 -7.65 13.10 24.25
C THR A 83 -6.89 11.96 24.93
N PRO A 84 -5.94 11.34 24.23
CA PRO A 84 -5.15 10.25 24.80
C PRO A 84 -4.24 10.77 25.90
N ASP A 85 -3.86 9.89 26.82
CA ASP A 85 -2.93 10.20 27.90
C ASP A 85 -1.60 10.77 27.34
N PRO A 86 -1.17 11.97 27.77
CA PRO A 86 0.08 12.58 27.33
C PRO A 86 1.31 11.71 27.57
N GLN A 87 1.35 10.89 28.62
CA GLN A 87 2.50 10.03 28.89
C GLN A 87 2.62 8.90 27.85
N SER A 88 1.48 8.36 27.43
CA SER A 88 1.39 7.36 26.36
C SER A 88 1.82 7.93 25.01
N VAL A 89 1.42 9.16 24.68
CA VAL A 89 1.90 9.86 23.47
C VAL A 89 3.41 10.13 23.55
N ALA A 90 3.91 10.62 24.70
CA ALA A 90 5.33 10.84 24.91
C ALA A 90 6.17 9.55 24.82
N LYS A 91 5.57 8.38 25.07
CA LYS A 91 6.25 7.09 24.85
C LYS A 91 6.36 6.75 23.37
N LEU A 92 5.32 6.96 22.58
CA LEU A 92 5.39 6.85 21.11
C LEU A 92 6.44 7.81 20.52
N GLU A 93 6.42 9.07 20.96
CA GLU A 93 7.43 10.07 20.56
C GLU A 93 8.85 9.59 20.82
N ARG A 94 9.11 9.01 22.00
CA ARG A 94 10.45 8.50 22.34
C ARG A 94 10.91 7.40 21.40
N TYR A 95 10.05 6.45 21.03
CA TYR A 95 10.40 5.42 20.06
C TYR A 95 10.75 6.02 18.70
N ILE A 96 9.90 6.92 18.17
CA ILE A 96 10.12 7.54 16.87
C ILE A 96 11.38 8.42 16.85
N LEU A 97 11.60 9.22 17.90
CA LEU A 97 12.80 10.05 18.05
C LEU A 97 14.07 9.21 18.18
N LYS A 98 13.99 8.04 18.83
CA LYS A 98 15.12 7.12 18.97
C LYS A 98 15.43 6.42 17.65
N ALA A 99 14.41 5.97 16.93
CA ALA A 99 14.54 5.34 15.61
C ALA A 99 15.13 6.30 14.57
N ALA A 100 14.69 7.57 14.57
CA ALA A 100 15.15 8.58 13.61
C ALA A 100 16.65 8.91 13.72
N LYS A 101 17.29 8.61 14.86
CA LYS A 101 18.73 8.82 15.08
C LYS A 101 19.60 7.64 14.63
N GLN A 102 18.98 6.53 14.25
CA GLN A 102 19.67 5.31 13.84
C GLN A 102 19.77 5.19 12.32
N GLY A 103 20.47 4.16 11.86
CA GLY A 103 20.59 3.81 10.46
C GLY A 103 19.28 3.33 9.81
N LYS A 104 19.43 2.77 8.61
CA LYS A 104 18.32 2.28 7.79
C LYS A 104 17.63 1.09 8.47
N PRO A 105 16.29 1.01 8.44
CA PRO A 105 15.59 -0.12 9.01
C PRO A 105 15.77 -1.36 8.11
N THR A 106 15.66 -2.55 8.69
CA THR A 106 15.45 -3.78 7.93
C THR A 106 14.19 -3.65 7.04
N PHE A 107 14.29 -4.11 5.79
CA PHE A 107 13.18 -4.08 4.83
C PHE A 107 11.98 -4.91 5.33
N GLY A 108 10.77 -4.41 5.10
CA GLY A 108 9.52 -5.01 5.56
C GLY A 108 9.30 -4.87 7.07
N PHE A 109 9.81 -3.83 7.71
CA PHE A 109 9.68 -3.70 9.17
C PHE A 109 8.24 -3.56 9.63
N ALA A 110 7.38 -2.88 8.86
CA ALA A 110 5.95 -2.75 9.11
C ALA A 110 5.14 -3.83 8.38
N ASP A 111 5.61 -4.31 7.22
CA ASP A 111 4.98 -5.43 6.50
C ASP A 111 4.88 -6.70 7.34
N ALA A 112 5.79 -6.89 8.30
CA ALA A 112 5.76 -8.01 9.23
C ALA A 112 4.45 -8.11 10.04
N TYR A 113 3.70 -7.02 10.17
CA TYR A 113 2.39 -6.97 10.83
C TYR A 113 1.20 -7.01 9.86
N MET A 114 1.48 -7.07 8.56
CA MET A 114 0.47 -7.05 7.50
C MET A 114 0.52 -8.37 6.75
N PRO A 115 -0.20 -9.40 7.23
CA PRO A 115 -0.25 -10.70 6.57
C PRO A 115 -0.66 -10.56 5.11
N MET A 116 -0.18 -11.47 4.26
CA MET A 116 -0.47 -11.54 2.82
C MET A 116 -1.90 -12.04 2.56
N GLN A 117 -2.86 -11.61 3.37
CA GLN A 117 -4.26 -11.94 3.25
C GLN A 117 -5.08 -10.66 3.40
N PRO A 118 -5.91 -10.31 2.41
CA PRO A 118 -6.78 -9.14 2.51
C PRO A 118 -7.66 -9.17 3.78
N GLY A 119 -7.73 -8.03 4.46
CA GLY A 119 -8.61 -7.83 5.63
C GLY A 119 -8.09 -8.40 6.95
N GLU A 120 -6.98 -9.13 6.96
CA GLU A 120 -6.37 -9.60 8.21
C GLU A 120 -5.62 -8.47 8.95
N ALA A 121 -5.57 -8.54 10.28
CA ALA A 121 -4.87 -7.60 11.17
C ALA A 121 -5.29 -6.10 11.03
N PRO A 122 -6.59 -5.76 11.02
CA PRO A 122 -7.06 -4.38 10.85
C PRO A 122 -6.53 -3.38 11.90
N GLU A 123 -6.19 -3.86 13.10
CA GLU A 123 -5.59 -3.09 14.17
C GLU A 123 -4.19 -2.56 13.83
N TYR A 124 -3.43 -3.29 12.99
CA TYR A 124 -2.10 -2.90 12.54
C TYR A 124 -2.14 -2.02 11.29
N HIS A 125 -3.17 -2.15 10.45
CA HIS A 125 -3.30 -1.35 9.21
C HIS A 125 -3.16 0.15 9.45
N ASN A 126 -3.81 0.69 10.48
CA ASN A 126 -3.82 2.13 10.71
C ASN A 126 -2.74 2.62 11.68
N ALA A 127 -1.96 1.72 12.27
CA ALA A 127 -1.03 2.07 13.34
C ALA A 127 0.00 3.15 12.93
N PRO A 128 0.72 3.04 11.79
CA PRO A 128 1.71 4.05 11.42
C PRO A 128 1.10 5.44 11.21
N ALA A 129 -0.05 5.52 10.53
CA ALA A 129 -0.76 6.77 10.30
C ALA A 129 -1.24 7.41 11.62
N LYS A 130 -1.76 6.59 12.55
CA LYS A 130 -2.26 7.06 13.85
C LYS A 130 -1.14 7.54 14.77
N ILE A 131 -0.01 6.84 14.80
CA ILE A 131 1.19 7.28 15.52
C ILE A 131 1.64 8.66 15.01
N GLY A 132 1.71 8.84 13.68
CA GLY A 132 2.02 10.15 13.09
C GLY A 132 1.04 11.25 13.50
N GLN A 133 -0.26 10.98 13.43
CA GLN A 133 -1.31 11.94 13.84
C GLN A 133 -1.19 12.34 15.31
N LEU A 134 -0.91 11.40 16.21
CA LEU A 134 -0.76 11.69 17.64
C LEU A 134 0.44 12.59 17.92
N ILE A 135 1.58 12.32 17.29
CA ILE A 135 2.80 13.11 17.48
C ILE A 135 2.63 14.51 16.85
N LEU A 136 1.94 14.64 15.71
CA LEU A 136 1.62 15.94 15.12
C LEU A 136 0.72 16.79 16.05
N ARG A 137 -0.30 16.20 16.68
CA ARG A 137 -1.12 16.89 17.68
C ARG A 137 -0.31 17.32 18.91
N ALA A 138 0.70 16.53 19.30
CA ALA A 138 1.60 16.90 20.38
C ALA A 138 2.54 18.05 19.97
N VAL A 139 2.95 18.11 18.71
CA VAL A 139 3.69 19.26 18.14
C VAL A 139 2.86 20.54 18.18
N GLU A 140 1.56 20.47 17.89
CA GLU A 140 0.66 21.64 17.94
C GLU A 140 0.58 22.28 19.34
N LYS A 141 0.76 21.47 20.40
CA LYS A 141 0.73 21.89 21.80
C LYS A 141 2.10 22.23 22.38
N ASP A 142 3.17 21.97 21.65
CA ASP A 142 4.52 22.24 22.09
C ASP A 142 4.87 23.71 21.78
N GLU A 143 5.54 24.37 22.73
CA GLU A 143 5.97 25.77 22.61
C GLU A 143 7.46 25.89 22.30
N ALA A 144 8.24 24.83 22.54
CA ALA A 144 9.68 24.85 22.34
C ALA A 144 10.02 24.58 20.87
N GLU A 145 10.44 25.62 20.15
CA GLU A 145 10.77 25.55 18.71
C GLU A 145 11.73 24.40 18.36
N SER A 146 12.77 24.20 19.18
CA SER A 146 13.75 23.10 18.99
C SER A 146 13.14 21.71 19.19
N SER A 147 12.19 21.57 20.11
CA SER A 147 11.44 20.33 20.34
C SER A 147 10.52 20.03 19.16
N ILE A 148 9.78 21.04 18.68
CA ILE A 148 8.90 20.96 17.52
C ILE A 148 9.70 20.50 16.28
N LYS A 149 10.82 21.18 16.01
CA LYS A 149 11.66 20.87 14.84
C LYS A 149 12.14 19.43 14.86
N LYS A 150 12.65 18.98 16.01
CA LYS A 150 13.10 17.61 16.22
C LYS A 150 12.00 16.56 16.02
N LYS A 151 10.79 16.81 16.53
CA LYS A 151 9.63 15.91 16.35
C LYS A 151 9.21 15.83 14.88
N LEU A 152 9.16 16.96 14.19
CA LEU A 152 8.82 17.02 12.77
C LEU A 152 9.87 16.30 11.90
N MET A 153 11.17 16.49 12.14
CA MET A 153 12.21 15.76 11.39
C MET A 153 12.15 14.25 11.62
N ALA A 154 11.86 13.81 12.85
CA ALA A 154 11.70 12.40 13.15
C ALA A 154 10.48 11.78 12.48
N LEU A 155 9.36 12.52 12.41
CA LEU A 155 8.17 12.09 11.66
C LEU A 155 8.41 12.07 10.15
N TRP A 156 9.10 13.07 9.60
CA TRP A 156 9.51 13.04 8.18
C TRP A 156 10.31 11.78 7.88
N THR A 157 11.32 11.51 8.72
CA THR A 157 12.15 10.32 8.62
C THR A 157 11.32 9.05 8.69
N PHE A 158 10.43 8.93 9.67
CA PHE A 158 9.54 7.78 9.80
C PHE A 158 8.67 7.59 8.56
N GLY A 159 8.06 8.66 8.05
CA GLY A 159 7.25 8.63 6.83
C GLY A 159 8.04 8.15 5.61
N ARG A 160 9.25 8.68 5.44
CA ARG A 160 10.16 8.22 4.38
C ARG A 160 10.54 6.75 4.53
N ARG A 161 10.85 6.30 5.74
CA ARG A 161 11.20 4.88 6.00
C ARG A 161 10.02 3.96 5.74
N LEU A 162 8.82 4.35 6.13
CA LEU A 162 7.60 3.61 5.82
C LEU A 162 7.43 3.42 4.30
N TYR A 163 7.70 4.47 3.52
CA TYR A 163 7.62 4.43 2.05
C TYR A 163 8.72 3.60 1.38
N GLU A 164 9.99 3.77 1.79
CA GLU A 164 11.15 3.15 1.12
C GLU A 164 11.43 1.70 1.56
N TYR A 165 11.06 1.33 2.79
CA TYR A 165 11.47 0.06 3.41
C TYR A 165 10.31 -0.88 3.69
N ASN A 166 9.19 -0.70 3.00
CA ASN A 166 8.07 -1.63 3.03
C ASN A 166 7.58 -1.87 1.62
N LEU A 167 6.87 -2.98 1.45
CA LEU A 167 6.29 -3.47 0.22
C LEU A 167 4.77 -3.38 0.23
N ARG A 168 4.12 -3.45 1.39
CA ARG A 168 2.66 -3.34 1.45
C ARG A 168 2.23 -1.89 1.22
N MET A 169 1.05 -1.71 0.63
CA MET A 169 0.59 -0.38 0.25
C MET A 169 0.29 0.50 1.46
N VAL A 170 -0.31 -0.06 2.51
CA VAL A 170 -0.79 0.70 3.67
C VAL A 170 0.33 1.43 4.42
N PRO A 171 1.46 0.81 4.80
CA PRO A 171 2.57 1.51 5.43
C PRO A 171 3.13 2.58 4.51
N ARG A 172 3.33 2.27 3.23
CA ARG A 172 3.92 3.22 2.28
C ARG A 172 3.01 4.44 2.07
N GLN A 173 1.70 4.24 1.95
CA GLN A 173 0.72 5.32 1.85
C GLN A 173 0.69 6.17 3.14
N ALA A 174 0.71 5.54 4.31
CA ALA A 174 0.84 6.26 5.57
C ALA A 174 2.12 7.11 5.62
N GLY A 175 3.21 6.58 5.05
CA GLY A 175 4.47 7.29 4.91
C GLY A 175 4.40 8.55 4.04
N LEU A 176 3.80 8.44 2.85
CA LEU A 176 3.56 9.57 1.94
C LEU A 176 2.70 10.65 2.59
N GLY A 177 1.57 10.27 3.20
CA GLY A 177 0.70 11.20 3.91
C GLY A 177 1.42 11.89 5.07
N MET A 178 2.23 11.15 5.83
CA MET A 178 3.01 11.70 6.93
C MET A 178 4.01 12.77 6.44
N MET A 179 4.72 12.52 5.34
CA MET A 179 5.63 13.51 4.74
C MET A 179 4.89 14.79 4.34
N GLN A 180 3.71 14.68 3.71
CA GLN A 180 2.88 15.85 3.35
C GLN A 180 2.48 16.68 4.58
N TYR A 181 1.92 16.03 5.60
CA TYR A 181 1.48 16.74 6.81
C TYR A 181 2.65 17.37 7.57
N VAL A 182 3.81 16.70 7.62
CA VAL A 182 5.01 17.24 8.25
C VAL A 182 5.50 18.49 7.51
N ALA A 183 5.56 18.47 6.17
CA ALA A 183 5.99 19.65 5.40
C ALA A 183 5.06 20.85 5.63
N ILE A 184 3.74 20.63 5.63
CA ILE A 184 2.75 21.69 5.90
C ILE A 184 2.97 22.30 7.29
N ASN A 185 3.14 21.46 8.31
CA ASN A 185 3.36 21.92 9.68
C ASN A 185 4.71 22.63 9.84
N ALA A 186 5.77 22.09 9.24
CA ALA A 186 7.10 22.69 9.28
C ALA A 186 7.11 24.05 8.58
N GLN A 187 6.50 24.17 7.40
CA GLN A 187 6.36 25.45 6.70
C GLN A 187 5.55 26.47 7.51
N SER A 188 4.46 26.05 8.17
CA SER A 188 3.67 26.95 9.01
C SER A 188 4.43 27.44 10.25
N LYS A 189 5.37 26.65 10.78
CA LYS A 189 6.08 26.95 12.04
C LYS A 189 7.40 27.69 11.82
N PHE A 190 8.17 27.31 10.79
CA PHE A 190 9.53 27.82 10.54
C PHE A 190 9.63 28.71 9.29
N GLY A 191 8.57 28.78 8.48
CA GLY A 191 8.57 29.51 7.22
C GLY A 191 9.22 28.74 6.06
N ALA A 192 8.93 29.18 4.84
CA ALA A 192 9.41 28.54 3.61
C ALA A 192 10.92 28.69 3.38
N ASP A 193 11.58 29.57 4.13
CA ASP A 193 13.01 29.85 3.99
C ASP A 193 13.93 28.98 4.83
N ASP A 194 13.39 28.26 5.83
CA ASP A 194 14.16 27.31 6.64
C ASP A 194 14.77 26.21 5.74
N PRO A 195 16.06 25.86 5.91
CA PRO A 195 16.74 24.90 5.04
C PRO A 195 16.06 23.52 4.96
N ASP A 196 15.52 23.03 6.07
CA ASP A 196 14.86 21.72 6.12
C ASP A 196 13.49 21.80 5.44
N VAL A 197 12.76 22.90 5.63
CA VAL A 197 11.48 23.16 4.93
C VAL A 197 11.71 23.29 3.42
N LYS A 198 12.76 24.00 2.99
CA LYS A 198 13.15 24.08 1.57
C LYS A 198 13.43 22.71 0.98
N ALA A 199 14.16 21.85 1.71
CA ALA A 199 14.41 20.49 1.29
C ALA A 199 13.10 19.70 1.18
N MET A 200 12.24 19.72 2.21
CA MET A 200 10.92 19.06 2.17
C MET A 200 10.08 19.52 0.98
N ASN A 201 10.04 20.82 0.70
CA ASN A 201 9.26 21.40 -0.39
C ASN A 201 9.74 20.95 -1.78
N GLN A 202 10.98 20.47 -1.92
CA GLN A 202 11.43 19.82 -3.16
C GLN A 202 10.88 18.39 -3.31
N TRP A 203 10.59 17.70 -2.21
CA TRP A 203 9.98 16.36 -2.24
C TRP A 203 8.48 16.40 -2.51
N ILE A 204 7.77 17.39 -1.98
CA ILE A 204 6.29 17.42 -1.98
C ILE A 204 5.66 17.25 -3.38
N PRO A 205 6.12 17.94 -4.45
CA PRO A 205 5.57 17.73 -5.79
C PRO A 205 5.68 16.27 -6.28
N HIS A 206 6.74 15.56 -5.88
CA HIS A 206 6.92 14.15 -6.22
C HIS A 206 6.01 13.25 -5.38
N VAL A 207 5.87 13.54 -4.09
CA VAL A 207 4.93 12.84 -3.20
C VAL A 207 3.49 12.99 -3.70
N ASP A 208 3.09 14.18 -4.14
CA ASP A 208 1.76 14.45 -4.69
C ASP A 208 1.52 13.70 -6.00
N LYS A 209 2.51 13.71 -6.91
CA LYS A 209 2.42 12.96 -8.18
C LYS A 209 2.24 11.46 -7.95
N ILE A 210 3.03 10.88 -7.03
CA ILE A 210 2.94 9.46 -6.68
C ILE A 210 1.59 9.16 -6.05
N THR A 211 1.16 9.97 -5.08
CA THR A 211 -0.13 9.80 -4.39
C THR A 211 -1.30 9.82 -5.38
N ALA A 212 -1.30 10.76 -6.33
CA ALA A 212 -2.33 10.84 -7.37
C ALA A 212 -2.37 9.59 -8.25
N ALA A 213 -1.21 9.09 -8.69
CA ALA A 213 -1.14 7.86 -9.48
C ALA A 213 -1.58 6.63 -8.67
N TRP A 214 -1.18 6.56 -7.40
CA TRP A 214 -1.55 5.47 -6.49
C TRP A 214 -3.05 5.40 -6.25
N GLU A 215 -3.74 6.54 -6.12
CA GLU A 215 -5.20 6.54 -5.96
C GLU A 215 -5.93 5.99 -7.20
N GLU A 216 -5.42 6.22 -8.41
CA GLU A 216 -5.99 5.61 -9.62
C GLU A 216 -5.76 4.10 -9.67
N LYS A 217 -4.55 3.62 -9.31
CA LYS A 217 -4.24 2.18 -9.21
C LYS A 217 -5.10 1.51 -8.14
N LYS A 218 -5.26 2.14 -6.97
CA LYS A 218 -6.11 1.66 -5.87
C LYS A 218 -7.55 1.46 -6.30
N LYS A 219 -8.12 2.39 -7.06
CA LYS A 219 -9.49 2.26 -7.58
C LYS A 219 -9.64 1.07 -8.52
N ALA A 220 -8.60 0.70 -9.26
CA ALA A 220 -8.60 -0.49 -10.10
C ALA A 220 -8.50 -1.78 -9.28
N ILE A 221 -7.67 -1.81 -8.25
CA ILE A 221 -7.45 -2.99 -7.40
C ILE A 221 -8.60 -3.20 -6.42
N TYR A 222 -8.88 -2.26 -5.53
CA TYR A 222 -9.75 -2.49 -4.37
C TYR A 222 -11.25 -2.29 -4.64
N LYS A 223 -11.66 -2.31 -5.92
CA LYS A 223 -13.08 -2.30 -6.27
C LYS A 223 -13.68 -3.67 -5.95
N TYR A 224 -14.88 -3.68 -5.35
CA TYR A 224 -15.61 -4.92 -5.03
C TYR A 224 -15.70 -5.89 -6.22
N ASN A 225 -15.95 -5.35 -7.42
CA ASN A 225 -15.85 -6.05 -8.70
C ASN A 225 -14.73 -5.42 -9.54
N ALA A 226 -13.48 -5.61 -9.10
CA ALA A 226 -12.31 -5.22 -9.87
C ALA A 226 -12.30 -5.95 -11.22
N SER A 227 -11.94 -5.23 -12.30
CA SER A 227 -11.80 -5.85 -13.62
C SER A 227 -10.63 -6.82 -13.58
N VAL A 228 -10.85 -8.08 -13.96
CA VAL A 228 -9.75 -9.06 -14.02
C VAL A 228 -8.68 -8.63 -15.03
N GLY A 229 -9.07 -7.97 -16.13
CA GLY A 229 -8.12 -7.39 -17.08
C GLY A 229 -7.21 -6.34 -16.45
N ASP A 230 -7.75 -5.48 -15.56
CA ASP A 230 -6.94 -4.51 -14.82
C ASP A 230 -5.95 -5.19 -13.89
N LEU A 231 -6.41 -6.18 -13.12
CA LEU A 231 -5.57 -6.90 -12.18
C LEU A 231 -4.42 -7.61 -12.90
N VAL A 232 -4.70 -8.35 -13.98
CA VAL A 232 -3.67 -9.03 -14.78
C VAL A 232 -2.67 -8.02 -15.32
N ARG A 233 -3.15 -6.92 -15.92
CA ARG A 233 -2.28 -5.90 -16.48
C ARG A 233 -1.37 -5.26 -15.43
N ILE A 234 -1.88 -4.96 -14.24
CA ILE A 234 -1.11 -4.39 -13.13
C ILE A 234 -0.04 -5.39 -12.66
N VAL A 235 -0.41 -6.67 -12.44
CA VAL A 235 0.54 -7.71 -12.01
C VAL A 235 1.69 -7.89 -13.00
N GLU A 236 1.41 -7.79 -14.30
CA GLU A 236 2.42 -7.98 -15.35
C GLU A 236 3.29 -6.74 -15.58
N ASN A 237 2.70 -5.54 -15.56
CA ASN A 237 3.31 -4.35 -16.17
C ASN A 237 3.55 -3.18 -15.20
N ASP A 238 3.04 -3.20 -13.96
CA ASP A 238 3.27 -2.10 -13.03
C ASP A 238 4.75 -2.02 -12.62
N GLY A 239 5.34 -0.82 -12.68
CA GLY A 239 6.73 -0.61 -12.27
C GLY A 239 6.93 -0.73 -10.77
N ASP A 240 5.88 -0.51 -9.98
CA ASP A 240 5.92 -0.60 -8.53
C ASP A 240 5.45 -1.97 -8.03
N LYS A 241 6.38 -2.72 -7.43
CA LYS A 241 6.12 -4.06 -6.89
C LYS A 241 4.96 -4.09 -5.88
N THR A 242 4.72 -3.01 -5.14
CA THR A 242 3.58 -2.93 -4.20
C THR A 242 2.26 -3.18 -4.90
N PHE A 243 2.01 -2.56 -6.05
CA PHE A 243 0.74 -2.72 -6.75
C PHE A 243 0.60 -4.10 -7.38
N ARG A 244 1.72 -4.69 -7.83
CA ARG A 244 1.75 -6.07 -8.29
C ARG A 244 1.37 -7.05 -7.18
N VAL A 245 1.91 -6.86 -5.98
CA VAL A 245 1.57 -7.66 -4.79
C VAL A 245 0.09 -7.49 -4.43
N GLU A 246 -0.40 -6.26 -4.29
CA GLU A 246 -1.80 -6.04 -3.90
C GLU A 246 -2.78 -6.54 -4.97
N ALA A 247 -2.44 -6.44 -6.26
CA ALA A 247 -3.27 -6.99 -7.33
C ALA A 247 -3.31 -8.53 -7.30
N LEU A 248 -2.18 -9.20 -7.02
CA LEU A 248 -2.16 -10.67 -6.80
C LEU A 248 -3.05 -11.05 -5.61
N LEU A 249 -2.95 -10.34 -4.49
CA LEU A 249 -3.81 -10.61 -3.33
C LEU A 249 -5.29 -10.39 -3.65
N GLN A 250 -5.62 -9.34 -4.41
CA GLN A 250 -6.99 -9.06 -4.84
C GLN A 250 -7.53 -10.13 -5.81
N MET A 251 -6.68 -10.74 -6.64
CA MET A 251 -7.08 -11.87 -7.48
C MET A 251 -7.60 -13.06 -6.65
N GLY A 252 -7.09 -13.24 -5.43
CA GLY A 252 -7.58 -14.23 -4.48
C GLY A 252 -9.07 -14.03 -4.11
N ILE A 253 -9.54 -12.77 -4.07
CA ILE A 253 -10.96 -12.43 -3.92
C ILE A 253 -11.69 -12.59 -5.27
N ALA A 254 -11.10 -12.08 -6.36
CA ALA A 254 -11.73 -12.02 -7.67
C ALA A 254 -12.13 -13.40 -8.23
N GLN A 255 -11.35 -14.45 -7.98
CA GLN A 255 -11.68 -15.83 -8.41
C GLN A 255 -13.01 -16.35 -7.82
N TRP A 256 -13.45 -15.80 -6.68
CA TRP A 256 -14.66 -16.23 -5.98
C TRP A 256 -15.84 -15.26 -6.16
N THR A 257 -15.59 -14.03 -6.59
CA THR A 257 -16.62 -12.99 -6.79
C THR A 257 -17.02 -12.83 -8.27
N THR A 258 -16.16 -13.21 -9.21
CA THR A 258 -16.49 -13.15 -10.64
C THR A 258 -17.41 -14.30 -11.07
N ASN A 259 -18.39 -14.00 -11.93
CA ASN A 259 -19.31 -14.99 -12.51
C ASN A 259 -18.91 -15.42 -13.93
N VAL A 260 -17.82 -14.86 -14.47
CA VAL A 260 -17.37 -15.10 -15.85
C VAL A 260 -16.25 -16.14 -15.86
N ARG A 261 -16.43 -17.24 -16.59
CA ARG A 261 -15.46 -18.34 -16.63
C ARG A 261 -14.09 -17.92 -17.19
N ALA A 262 -14.03 -17.09 -18.23
CA ALA A 262 -12.77 -16.55 -18.74
C ALA A 262 -11.98 -15.80 -17.66
N ASN A 263 -12.65 -15.01 -16.83
CA ASN A 263 -12.03 -14.29 -15.74
C ASN A 263 -11.46 -15.24 -14.67
N VAL A 264 -12.19 -16.29 -14.31
CA VAL A 264 -11.69 -17.33 -13.38
C VAL A 264 -10.43 -17.98 -13.94
N ASN A 265 -10.46 -18.41 -15.21
CA ASN A 265 -9.31 -19.05 -15.86
C ASN A 265 -8.09 -18.09 -15.94
N ALA A 266 -8.32 -16.82 -16.26
CA ALA A 266 -7.27 -15.81 -16.34
C ALA A 266 -6.63 -15.55 -14.97
N VAL A 267 -7.45 -15.46 -13.91
CA VAL A 267 -6.95 -15.34 -12.54
C VAL A 267 -6.12 -16.56 -12.16
N GLN A 268 -6.63 -17.78 -12.37
CA GLN A 268 -5.92 -19.01 -12.01
C GLN A 268 -4.58 -19.12 -12.73
N GLY A 269 -4.56 -18.90 -14.05
CA GLY A 269 -3.32 -18.92 -14.83
C GLY A 269 -2.31 -17.87 -14.34
N CYS A 270 -2.76 -16.63 -14.08
CA CYS A 270 -1.89 -15.58 -13.56
C CYS A 270 -1.31 -15.94 -12.18
N LEU A 271 -2.15 -16.47 -11.27
CA LEU A 271 -1.68 -16.89 -9.94
C LEU A 271 -0.69 -18.06 -10.03
N GLU A 272 -0.91 -19.03 -10.91
CA GLU A 272 0.02 -20.16 -11.14
C GLU A 272 1.37 -19.67 -11.67
N ASP A 273 1.37 -18.79 -12.69
CA ASP A 273 2.58 -18.22 -13.27
C ASP A 273 3.39 -17.44 -12.23
N PHE A 274 2.72 -16.62 -11.41
CA PHE A 274 3.39 -15.81 -10.41
C PHE A 274 3.77 -16.59 -9.15
N ALA A 275 3.08 -17.69 -8.81
CA ALA A 275 3.51 -18.61 -7.75
C ALA A 275 4.86 -19.27 -8.06
N ALA A 276 5.18 -19.45 -9.36
CA ALA A 276 6.46 -19.94 -9.86
C ALA A 276 7.49 -18.82 -10.14
N SER A 277 7.16 -17.56 -9.83
CA SER A 277 8.06 -16.42 -10.07
C SER A 277 9.36 -16.54 -9.28
N LYS A 278 10.46 -16.08 -9.87
CA LYS A 278 11.76 -15.93 -9.18
C LYS A 278 11.73 -14.78 -8.17
N ASP A 279 10.77 -13.86 -8.28
CA ASP A 279 10.55 -12.83 -7.27
C ASP A 279 9.81 -13.43 -6.08
N ALA A 280 10.53 -13.61 -4.97
CA ALA A 280 10.02 -14.28 -3.78
C ALA A 280 8.79 -13.58 -3.18
N ASP A 281 8.68 -12.24 -3.31
CA ASP A 281 7.55 -11.50 -2.77
C ASP A 281 6.28 -11.75 -3.60
N LEU A 282 6.40 -11.71 -4.93
CA LEU A 282 5.29 -11.99 -5.84
C LEU A 282 4.85 -13.45 -5.73
N ALA A 283 5.80 -14.39 -5.64
CA ALA A 283 5.50 -15.81 -5.45
C ALA A 283 4.81 -16.10 -4.12
N ARG A 284 5.15 -15.36 -3.05
CA ARG A 284 4.45 -15.47 -1.76
C ARG A 284 3.05 -14.89 -1.84
N ALA A 285 2.87 -13.73 -2.47
CA ALA A 285 1.56 -13.11 -2.64
C ALA A 285 0.62 -13.98 -3.49
N ALA A 286 1.11 -14.53 -4.60
CA ALA A 286 0.33 -15.41 -5.46
C ALA A 286 -0.13 -16.69 -4.74
N ARG A 287 0.76 -17.33 -3.97
CA ARG A 287 0.41 -18.51 -3.15
C ARG A 287 -0.63 -18.18 -2.08
N ALA A 288 -0.47 -17.07 -1.37
CA ALA A 288 -1.45 -16.64 -0.38
C ALA A 288 -2.82 -16.35 -1.03
N ALA A 289 -2.84 -15.78 -2.24
CA ALA A 289 -4.06 -15.58 -3.01
C ALA A 289 -4.71 -16.89 -3.48
N GLN A 290 -3.93 -17.91 -3.83
CA GLN A 290 -4.43 -19.25 -4.16
C GLN A 290 -5.07 -19.96 -2.96
N GLU A 291 -4.55 -19.73 -1.76
CA GLU A 291 -5.08 -20.28 -0.51
C GLU A 291 -6.41 -19.63 -0.07
N PHE A 292 -6.79 -18.51 -0.69
CA PHE A 292 -8.02 -17.81 -0.38
C PHE A 292 -9.25 -18.66 -0.68
N THR A 293 -10.20 -18.71 0.26
CA THR A 293 -11.43 -19.50 0.11
C THR A 293 -12.65 -18.62 -0.06
N ARG A 294 -13.75 -19.22 -0.56
CA ARG A 294 -15.06 -18.58 -0.59
C ARG A 294 -15.55 -18.12 0.79
N GLU A 295 -15.16 -18.80 1.87
CA GLU A 295 -15.53 -18.39 3.23
C GLU A 295 -14.78 -17.13 3.67
N ASN A 296 -13.49 -17.00 3.29
CA ASN A 296 -12.74 -15.77 3.53
C ASN A 296 -13.43 -14.57 2.86
N VAL A 297 -13.94 -14.72 1.64
CA VAL A 297 -14.68 -13.65 0.94
C VAL A 297 -15.96 -13.27 1.69
N ARG A 298 -16.69 -14.23 2.25
CA ARG A 298 -17.91 -13.95 3.02
C ARG A 298 -17.63 -13.13 4.29
N MET A 299 -16.51 -13.37 4.96
CA MET A 299 -16.12 -12.60 6.16
C MET A 299 -15.71 -11.15 5.86
N LEU A 300 -15.47 -10.80 4.59
CA LEU A 300 -15.18 -9.43 4.17
C LEU A 300 -16.43 -8.56 3.95
N HIS A 301 -17.64 -9.12 4.07
CA HIS A 301 -18.94 -8.46 3.82
C HIS A 301 -19.84 -8.49 5.04
#